data_AF-A0A0W1DSJ0-F1
#
_entry.id   AF-A0A0W1DSJ0-F1
#
_cell.length_a   1.000
_cell.length_b   1.000
_cell.length_c   1.000
_cell.angle_alpha   90.00
_cell.angle_beta   90.00
_cell.angle_gamma   90.00
#
_symmetry.space_group_name_H-M   'P 1'
#
loop_
_entity.id
_entity.type
_entity.pdbx_description
1 polymer ?
#
loop_
_entity_poly.entity_id
_entity_poly.type
_entity_poly.pdbx_seq_one_letter_code
_entity_poly.pdbx_strand_id
1 'polypeptide(L)'
;MSHPSNIVHCTGPGDPHALDGISRRHRSGDLDKPCPECGGYGQWNVQIDLVSHRSIRHACPKCDGRGWIKTGDDMVPSHDIARSEAGHPMWTVRLDPSDDRE
;
A
#
# COMPACT_ATOMS: atom_id res chain seq x y z
N MET A 1 -35.41 -4.20 -15.69
CA MET A 1 -35.52 -2.94 -14.91
C MET A 1 -34.11 -2.51 -14.55
N SER A 2 -33.75 -1.24 -14.81
CA SER A 2 -32.47 -0.68 -14.34
C SER A 2 -32.57 -0.51 -12.82
N HIS A 3 -31.68 -1.12 -12.07
CA HIS A 3 -31.60 -0.86 -10.63
C HIS A 3 -31.13 0.59 -10.41
N PRO A 4 -31.64 1.29 -9.38
CA PRO A 4 -31.05 2.57 -8.98
C PRO A 4 -29.57 2.37 -8.65
N SER A 5 -28.72 3.30 -9.07
CA SER A 5 -27.28 3.29 -8.81
C SER A 5 -26.81 4.66 -8.33
N ASN A 6 -25.82 4.67 -7.44
CA ASN A 6 -25.14 5.88 -7.00
C ASN A 6 -23.63 5.60 -6.94
N ILE A 7 -22.97 5.79 -8.08
CA ILE A 7 -21.56 5.46 -8.25
C ILE A 7 -20.70 6.64 -7.80
N VAL A 8 -19.83 6.38 -6.82
CA VAL A 8 -18.78 7.29 -6.37
C VAL A 8 -17.44 6.78 -6.87
N HIS A 9 -16.61 7.70 -7.38
CA HIS A 9 -15.22 7.45 -7.74
C HIS A 9 -14.31 8.05 -6.67
N CYS A 10 -13.33 7.28 -6.20
CA CYS A 10 -12.32 7.77 -5.29
C CYS A 10 -10.98 7.89 -6.03
N THR A 11 -10.18 8.85 -5.59
CA THR A 11 -8.83 9.14 -6.06
C THR A 11 -7.76 8.52 -5.18
N GLY A 12 -8.08 8.21 -3.91
CA GLY A 12 -7.16 7.55 -3.00
C GLY A 12 -7.83 7.01 -1.73
N PRO A 13 -7.04 6.32 -0.87
CA PRO A 13 -7.54 5.68 0.35
C PRO A 13 -8.04 6.65 1.43
N GLY A 14 -7.77 7.94 1.31
CA GLY A 14 -8.25 8.98 2.22
C GLY A 14 -9.65 9.52 1.90
N ASP A 15 -10.25 9.15 0.77
CA ASP A 15 -11.56 9.68 0.38
C ASP A 15 -12.71 9.07 1.22
N PRO A 16 -13.82 9.78 1.44
CA PRO A 16 -14.88 9.38 2.38
C PRO A 16 -15.45 7.97 2.17
N HIS A 17 -15.50 7.48 0.92
CA HIS A 17 -16.05 6.16 0.55
C HIS A 17 -14.97 5.15 0.14
N ALA A 18 -13.69 5.52 0.27
CA ALA A 18 -12.58 4.68 -0.18
C ALA A 18 -12.45 3.38 0.62
N LEU A 19 -12.91 3.37 1.87
CA LEU A 19 -12.75 2.22 2.78
C LEU A 19 -14.07 1.51 3.11
N ASP A 20 -15.19 1.98 2.54
CA ASP A 20 -16.51 1.40 2.78
C ASP A 20 -16.59 -0.06 2.34
N GLY A 21 -17.09 -0.92 3.23
CA GLY A 21 -17.24 -2.36 2.98
C GLY A 21 -15.90 -3.11 2.87
N ILE A 22 -14.79 -2.51 3.29
CA ILE A 22 -13.47 -3.15 3.36
C ILE A 22 -13.12 -3.37 4.84
N SER A 23 -12.83 -4.61 5.21
CA SER A 23 -12.33 -4.89 6.56
C SER A 23 -10.83 -4.62 6.64
N ARG A 24 -10.38 -4.11 7.78
CA ARG A 24 -8.95 -4.13 8.13
C ARG A 24 -8.43 -5.56 8.02
N ARG A 25 -7.23 -5.71 7.47
CA ARG A 25 -6.55 -7.01 7.45
C ARG A 25 -6.23 -7.41 8.89
N HIS A 26 -6.10 -8.69 9.16
CA HIS A 26 -5.58 -9.19 10.44
C HIS A 26 -4.06 -9.36 10.33
N ARG A 27 -3.33 -9.03 11.40
CA ARG A 27 -1.89 -9.28 11.55
C ARG A 27 -1.54 -9.31 13.04
N SER A 28 -0.49 -10.04 13.39
CA SER A 28 -0.16 -10.38 14.77
C SER A 28 1.35 -10.36 15.07
N GLY A 29 2.15 -9.67 14.26
CA GLY A 29 3.59 -9.53 14.51
C GLY A 29 3.90 -8.28 15.35
N ASP A 30 4.87 -8.41 16.27
CA ASP A 30 5.20 -7.34 17.24
C ASP A 30 5.79 -6.07 16.59
N LEU A 31 6.37 -6.19 15.39
CA LEU A 31 6.95 -5.08 14.63
C LEU A 31 6.02 -4.55 13.52
N ASP A 32 4.76 -4.99 13.53
CA ASP A 32 3.83 -4.71 12.44
C ASP A 32 2.90 -3.56 12.82
N LYS A 33 3.03 -2.42 12.12
CA LYS A 33 2.08 -1.30 12.27
C LYS A 33 1.11 -1.24 11.09
N PRO A 34 -0.14 -0.77 11.31
CA PRO A 34 -1.04 -0.48 10.20
C PRO A 34 -0.38 0.48 9.22
N CYS A 35 -0.52 0.22 7.93
CA CYS A 35 -0.02 1.13 6.91
C CYS A 35 -0.64 2.53 7.13
N PRO A 36 0.15 3.61 7.21
CA PRO A 36 -0.36 4.95 7.50
C PRO A 36 -1.22 5.52 6.37
N GLU A 37 -1.02 5.04 5.14
CA GLU A 37 -1.76 5.54 3.96
C GLU A 37 -3.15 4.91 3.86
N CYS A 38 -3.25 3.59 3.99
CA CYS A 38 -4.53 2.88 3.92
C CYS A 38 -5.09 2.49 5.29
N GLY A 39 -4.48 2.92 6.39
CA GLY A 39 -4.96 2.70 7.75
C GLY A 39 -5.13 1.24 8.18
N GLY A 40 -4.44 0.27 7.58
CA GLY A 40 -4.64 -1.16 7.92
C GLY A 40 -5.47 -1.97 6.91
N TYR A 41 -6.04 -1.33 5.89
CA TYR A 41 -7.02 -1.97 5.00
C TYR A 41 -6.37 -2.71 3.82
N GLY A 42 -5.19 -2.26 3.39
CA GLY A 42 -4.41 -2.84 2.30
C GLY A 42 -4.94 -2.56 0.91
N GLN A 43 -6.21 -2.20 0.79
CA GLN A 43 -6.90 -1.87 -0.45
C GLN A 43 -7.93 -0.78 -0.20
N TRP A 44 -8.37 -0.12 -1.27
CA TRP A 44 -9.38 0.92 -1.24
C TRP A 44 -10.26 0.87 -2.50
N ASN A 45 -11.46 1.43 -2.42
CA ASN A 45 -12.42 1.47 -3.52
C ASN A 45 -12.02 2.59 -4.51
N VAL A 46 -11.63 2.25 -5.74
CA VAL A 46 -11.55 3.25 -6.84
C VAL A 46 -12.93 3.65 -7.33
N GLN A 47 -13.90 2.74 -7.16
CA GLN A 47 -15.30 2.97 -7.47
C GLN A 47 -16.18 2.17 -6.50
N ILE A 48 -17.25 2.77 -6.00
CA ILE A 48 -18.28 2.07 -5.22
C ILE A 48 -19.67 2.58 -5.57
N ASP A 49 -20.60 1.66 -5.75
CA ASP A 49 -22.02 1.98 -5.85
C ASP A 49 -22.64 1.95 -4.45
N LEU A 50 -23.08 3.11 -3.94
CA LEU A 50 -23.64 3.24 -2.60
C LEU A 50 -25.02 2.59 -2.45
N VAL A 51 -25.68 2.22 -3.55
CA VAL A 51 -26.97 1.49 -3.50
C VAL A 51 -26.75 -0.01 -3.40
N SER A 52 -25.86 -0.57 -4.23
CA SER A 52 -25.62 -2.02 -4.29
C SER A 52 -24.41 -2.50 -3.49
N HIS A 53 -23.59 -1.58 -2.99
CA HIS A 53 -22.29 -1.82 -2.33
C HIS A 53 -21.28 -2.61 -3.18
N ARG A 54 -21.52 -2.77 -4.48
CA ARG A 54 -20.52 -3.30 -5.42
C ARG A 54 -19.41 -2.28 -5.58
N SER A 55 -18.17 -2.75 -5.51
CA SER A 55 -16.97 -1.91 -5.60
C SER A 55 -15.94 -2.49 -6.55
N ILE A 56 -15.17 -1.59 -7.16
CA ILE A 56 -13.90 -1.88 -7.83
C ILE A 56 -12.81 -1.37 -6.90
N ARG A 57 -11.82 -2.20 -6.62
CA ARG A 57 -10.80 -1.93 -5.60
C ARG A 57 -9.41 -1.90 -6.22
N HIS A 58 -8.53 -1.12 -5.61
CA HIS A 58 -7.11 -1.06 -5.93
C HIS A 58 -6.30 -1.40 -4.68
N ALA A 59 -5.17 -2.09 -4.86
CA ALA A 59 -4.22 -2.33 -3.79
C ALA A 59 -3.59 -1.01 -3.34
N CYS A 60 -3.35 -0.84 -2.04
CA CYS A 60 -2.62 0.32 -1.54
C CYS A 60 -1.17 0.25 -2.10
N PRO A 61 -0.68 1.30 -2.77
CA PRO A 61 0.65 1.29 -3.38
C PRO A 61 1.77 1.27 -2.34
N LYS A 62 1.58 1.91 -1.17
CA LYS A 62 2.60 1.91 -0.10
C LYS A 62 2.86 0.54 0.50
N CYS A 63 1.82 -0.16 0.94
CA CYS A 63 1.99 -1.47 1.57
C CYS A 63 1.79 -2.64 0.60
N ASP A 64 1.64 -2.37 -0.70
CA ASP A 64 1.41 -3.37 -1.76
C ASP A 64 0.33 -4.40 -1.38
N GLY A 65 -0.86 -3.92 -1.02
CA GLY A 65 -1.98 -4.81 -0.67
C GLY A 65 -1.96 -5.41 0.74
N ARG A 66 -0.83 -5.34 1.46
CA ARG A 66 -0.67 -6.03 2.77
C ARG A 66 -1.55 -5.44 3.87
N GLY A 67 -1.75 -4.12 3.86
CA GLY A 67 -2.41 -3.36 4.92
C GLY A 67 -1.49 -2.98 6.07
N TRP A 68 -0.26 -3.50 6.08
CA TRP A 68 0.66 -3.33 7.18
C TRP A 68 2.07 -3.10 6.67
N ILE A 69 2.83 -2.38 7.47
CA ILE A 69 4.25 -2.10 7.23
C ILE A 69 5.06 -2.68 8.38
N LYS A 70 6.35 -2.97 8.13
CA LYS A 70 7.25 -3.50 9.15
C LYS A 70 8.07 -2.32 9.70
N THR A 71 7.85 -1.95 10.96
CA THR A 71 8.52 -0.79 11.58
C THR A 71 9.78 -1.21 12.34
N GLY A 72 10.56 -2.11 11.75
CA GLY A 72 11.89 -2.43 12.24
C GLY A 72 12.93 -1.51 11.61
N ASP A 73 14.05 -1.33 12.29
CA ASP A 73 15.25 -0.70 11.71
C ASP A 73 16.03 -1.65 10.79
N ASP A 74 15.35 -2.69 10.26
CA ASP A 74 15.92 -3.63 9.31
C ASP A 74 16.40 -2.85 8.09
N MET A 75 17.68 -3.01 7.75
CA MET A 75 18.21 -2.46 6.52
C MET A 75 17.68 -3.30 5.34
N VAL A 76 17.14 -2.65 4.33
CA VAL A 76 16.56 -3.31 3.15
C VAL A 76 17.50 -3.23 1.95
N PRO A 77 17.54 -4.28 1.10
CA PRO A 77 18.28 -4.26 -0.15
C PRO A 77 17.76 -3.17 -1.11
N SER A 78 18.63 -2.26 -1.49
CA SER A 78 18.40 -1.19 -2.45
C SER A 78 19.37 -1.36 -3.61
N HIS A 79 18.83 -1.49 -4.83
CA HIS A 79 19.65 -1.69 -6.02
C HIS A 79 20.31 -0.37 -6.41
N ASP A 80 21.63 -0.39 -6.63
CA ASP A 80 22.41 0.79 -6.99
C ASP A 80 23.47 0.42 -8.07
N ILE A 81 24.09 1.43 -8.65
CA ILE A 81 25.18 1.28 -9.63
C ILE A 81 26.42 2.00 -9.10
N ALA A 82 27.44 1.22 -8.75
CA ALA A 82 28.74 1.74 -8.33
C ALA A 82 29.77 1.62 -9.46
N ARG A 83 30.85 2.41 -9.39
CA ARG A 83 32.01 2.23 -10.26
C ARG A 83 32.93 1.17 -9.67
N SER A 84 33.42 0.26 -10.50
CA SER A 84 34.53 -0.64 -10.16
C SER A 84 35.82 0.14 -9.98
N GLU A 85 36.86 -0.50 -9.41
CA GLU A 85 38.20 0.09 -9.33
C GLU A 85 38.77 0.47 -10.71
N ALA A 86 38.35 -0.23 -11.77
CA ALA A 86 38.68 0.06 -13.16
C ALA A 86 37.77 1.13 -13.81
N GLY A 87 36.80 1.68 -13.08
CA GLY A 87 35.91 2.76 -13.53
C GLY A 87 34.66 2.33 -14.29
N HIS A 88 34.40 1.02 -14.41
CA HIS A 88 33.22 0.49 -15.11
C HIS A 88 31.99 0.46 -14.19
N PRO A 89 30.76 0.73 -14.68
CA PRO A 89 29.56 0.59 -13.88
C PRO A 89 29.30 -0.88 -13.53
N MET A 90 28.99 -1.14 -12.27
CA MET A 90 28.62 -2.46 -11.76
C MET A 90 27.35 -2.34 -10.91
N TRP A 91 26.45 -3.30 -11.10
CA TRP A 91 25.29 -3.46 -10.23
C TRP A 91 25.75 -3.86 -8.83
N THR A 92 25.27 -3.14 -7.83
CA THR A 92 25.50 -3.45 -6.43
C THR A 92 24.19 -3.41 -5.67
N VAL A 93 24.16 -4.08 -4.53
CA VAL A 93 23.05 -4.01 -3.58
C VAL A 93 23.56 -3.27 -2.36
N ARG A 94 23.02 -2.08 -2.12
CA ARG A 94 23.23 -1.36 -0.87
C ARG A 94 22.19 -1.79 0.14
N LEU A 95 22.55 -1.70 1.40
CA LEU A 95 21.59 -1.79 2.48
C LEU A 95 21.23 -0.34 2.83
N ASP A 96 19.98 0.04 2.61
CA ASP A 96 19.45 1.35 3.00
C ASP A 96 18.40 1.16 4.12
N PRO A 97 18.16 2.17 4.96
CA PRO A 97 17.04 2.15 5.89
C PRO A 97 15.71 1.89 5.19
N SER A 98 14.85 1.07 5.81
CA SER A 98 13.47 0.89 5.33
C SER A 98 12.74 2.24 5.29
N ASP A 99 11.98 2.48 4.22
CA ASP A 99 11.06 3.62 4.08
C ASP A 99 9.76 3.44 4.90
N ASP A 100 9.60 2.25 5.49
CA ASP A 100 8.62 1.97 6.54
C ASP A 100 9.07 2.50 7.94
N ARG A 101 10.21 3.19 8.03
CA ARG A 101 10.63 3.89 9.25
C ARG A 101 9.71 5.10 9.49
N GLU A 102 9.28 5.25 10.74
CA GLU A 102 8.39 6.33 11.19
C GLU A 102 9.02 7.73 11.04
#